data_AF-A0A3R6G973-F1
#
_entry.id   AF-A0A3R6G973-F1
#
_cell.length_a   1.000
_cell.length_b   1.000
_cell.length_c   1.000
_cell.angle_alpha   90.00
_cell.angle_beta   90.00
_cell.angle_gamma   90.00
#
_symmetry.space_group_name_H-M   'P 1'
#
loop_
_entity.id
_entity.type
_entity.pdbx_description
1 polymer ?
#
loop_
_entity_poly.entity_id
_entity_poly.type
_entity_poly.pdbx_seq_one_letter_code
_entity_poly.pdbx_strand_id
1 'polypeptide(L)'
;MTIGENIRRIRQERHLTQKQLGEMVGASEAYIRAYESGRRNPKPSSLEKIAEALAVNPEVLANSDFDGVKAMHRLFQVFRQYNGELFEYKDKDGNDMVGIGFGTLALMQSWLERYEKYMNEVEQCNEIKDVKKRGEALLKAEADFNLWMDIYPESEAWQERLKVQKAHDEVMDKIGLVSQNSI
;
A
#
# COMPACT_ATOMS: atom_id res chain seq x y z
N MET A 1 -7.59 -7.80 -6.69
CA MET A 1 -6.23 -8.14 -7.17
C MET A 1 -5.71 -9.27 -6.33
N THR A 2 -5.33 -10.41 -6.90
CA THR A 2 -4.74 -11.59 -6.23
C THR A 2 -3.24 -11.42 -5.93
N ILE A 3 -2.63 -12.33 -5.15
CA ILE A 3 -1.22 -12.24 -4.74
C ILE A 3 -0.35 -12.20 -6.00
N GLY A 4 -0.68 -13.06 -6.95
CA GLY A 4 -0.02 -13.12 -8.25
C GLY A 4 -0.14 -11.83 -9.06
N GLU A 5 -1.32 -11.19 -9.04
CA GLU A 5 -1.53 -9.90 -9.72
C GLU A 5 -0.70 -8.79 -9.07
N ASN A 6 -0.60 -8.75 -7.74
CA ASN A 6 0.26 -7.79 -7.03
C ASN A 6 1.75 -8.02 -7.31
N ILE A 7 2.22 -9.27 -7.26
CA ILE A 7 3.60 -9.62 -7.62
C ILE A 7 3.90 -9.15 -9.06
N ARG A 8 2.99 -9.42 -10.00
CA ARG A 8 3.14 -9.03 -11.39
C ARG A 8 3.19 -7.50 -11.55
N ARG A 9 2.26 -6.78 -10.92
CA ARG A 9 2.17 -5.32 -10.96
C ARG A 9 3.50 -4.70 -10.53
N ILE A 10 3.93 -5.01 -9.30
CA ILE A 10 5.15 -4.44 -8.70
C ILE A 10 6.38 -4.84 -9.51
N ARG A 11 6.49 -6.11 -9.95
CA ARG A 11 7.59 -6.54 -10.82
C ARG A 11 7.69 -5.68 -12.09
N GLN A 12 6.56 -5.37 -12.72
CA GLN A 12 6.52 -4.55 -13.93
C GLN A 12 6.87 -3.08 -13.64
N GLU A 13 6.41 -2.53 -12.52
CA GLU A 13 6.81 -1.19 -12.04
C GLU A 13 8.31 -1.11 -11.73
N ARG A 14 8.92 -2.22 -11.29
CA ARG A 14 10.38 -2.36 -11.12
C ARG A 14 11.13 -2.67 -12.41
N HIS A 15 10.44 -2.75 -13.55
CA HIS A 15 11.02 -3.10 -14.85
C HIS A 15 11.78 -4.44 -14.87
N LEU A 16 11.37 -5.39 -14.02
CA LEU A 16 11.98 -6.71 -13.94
C LEU A 16 11.25 -7.70 -14.86
N THR A 17 11.97 -8.61 -15.49
CA THR A 17 11.40 -9.79 -16.15
C THR A 17 11.07 -10.89 -15.13
N GLN A 18 10.18 -11.83 -15.48
CA GLN A 18 9.90 -13.00 -14.63
C GLN A 18 11.17 -13.81 -14.34
N LYS A 19 12.09 -13.87 -15.32
CA LYS A 19 13.37 -14.55 -15.18
C LYS A 19 14.26 -13.85 -14.16
N GLN A 20 14.42 -12.53 -14.25
CA GLN A 20 15.21 -11.75 -13.30
C GLN A 20 14.67 -11.86 -11.88
N LEU A 21 13.34 -11.75 -11.68
CA LEU A 21 12.76 -11.95 -10.36
C LEU A 21 13.02 -13.38 -9.84
N GLY A 22 12.92 -14.38 -10.71
CA GLY A 22 13.25 -15.76 -10.38
C GLY A 22 14.70 -15.92 -9.89
N GLU A 23 15.65 -15.35 -10.63
CA GLU A 23 17.08 -15.35 -10.25
C GLU A 23 17.32 -14.70 -8.88
N MET A 24 16.64 -13.57 -8.60
CA MET A 24 16.77 -12.85 -7.32
C MET A 24 16.26 -13.67 -6.12
N VAL A 25 15.20 -14.47 -6.29
CA VAL A 25 14.58 -15.23 -5.19
C VAL A 25 14.97 -16.72 -5.17
N GLY A 26 15.86 -17.15 -6.08
CA GLY A 26 16.26 -18.54 -6.23
C GLY A 26 15.14 -19.46 -6.77
N ALA A 27 14.29 -18.95 -7.66
CA ALA A 27 13.21 -19.68 -8.32
C ALA A 27 13.35 -19.67 -9.86
N SER A 28 12.72 -20.62 -10.55
CA SER A 28 12.70 -20.60 -12.02
C SER A 28 11.69 -19.58 -12.56
N GLU A 29 11.90 -19.09 -13.78
CA GLU A 29 10.95 -18.20 -14.48
C GLU A 29 9.53 -18.82 -14.52
N ALA A 30 9.44 -20.12 -14.81
CA ALA A 30 8.18 -20.85 -14.84
C ALA A 30 7.46 -20.83 -13.47
N TYR A 31 8.23 -20.81 -12.38
CA TYR A 31 7.71 -20.74 -11.02
C TYR A 31 7.14 -19.36 -10.69
N ILE A 32 7.86 -18.30 -11.08
CA ILE A 32 7.35 -16.91 -10.98
C ILE A 32 6.08 -16.74 -11.81
N ARG A 33 6.06 -17.28 -13.04
CA ARG A 33 4.86 -17.26 -13.89
C ARG A 33 3.68 -18.00 -13.25
N ALA A 34 3.93 -19.12 -12.56
CA ALA A 34 2.88 -19.85 -11.85
C ALA A 34 2.32 -19.05 -10.67
N TYR A 35 3.16 -18.29 -9.96
CA TYR A 35 2.70 -17.34 -8.94
C TYR A 35 1.87 -16.21 -9.53
N GLU A 36 2.38 -15.52 -10.55
CA GLU A 36 1.71 -14.37 -11.16
C GLU A 36 0.36 -14.70 -11.81
N SER A 37 0.17 -15.95 -12.24
CA SER A 37 -1.08 -16.43 -12.82
C SER A 37 -2.07 -16.98 -11.79
N GLY A 38 -1.72 -17.01 -10.50
CA GLY A 38 -2.55 -17.59 -9.45
C GLY A 38 -2.65 -19.12 -9.49
N ARG A 39 -1.94 -19.79 -10.42
CA ARG A 39 -1.88 -21.27 -10.49
C ARG A 39 -1.23 -21.87 -9.25
N ARG A 40 -0.41 -21.08 -8.55
CA ARG A 40 0.22 -21.44 -7.30
C ARG A 40 0.25 -20.23 -6.39
N ASN A 41 0.06 -20.44 -5.09
CA ASN A 41 0.31 -19.42 -4.08
C ASN A 41 1.72 -19.61 -3.48
N PRO A 42 2.50 -18.52 -3.30
CA PRO A 42 3.76 -18.58 -2.57
C PRO A 42 3.51 -18.95 -1.10
N LYS A 43 4.44 -19.73 -0.52
CA LYS A 43 4.46 -19.93 0.94
C LYS A 43 4.89 -18.61 1.62
N PRO A 44 4.60 -18.39 2.91
CA PRO A 44 5.04 -17.18 3.62
C PRO A 44 6.52 -16.86 3.42
N SER A 45 7.40 -17.85 3.61
CA SER A 45 8.85 -17.71 3.38
C SER A 45 9.25 -17.35 1.94
N SER A 46 8.44 -17.74 0.95
CA SER A 46 8.66 -17.36 -0.45
C SER A 46 8.12 -15.97 -0.73
N LEU A 47 7.00 -15.60 -0.10
CA LEU A 47 6.41 -14.28 -0.19
C LEU A 47 7.34 -13.22 0.37
N GLU A 48 7.97 -13.49 1.52
CA GLU A 48 9.00 -12.62 2.12
C GLU A 48 10.18 -12.40 1.17
N LYS A 49 10.74 -13.47 0.58
CA LYS A 49 11.83 -13.35 -0.40
C LYS A 49 11.43 -12.54 -1.62
N ILE A 50 10.20 -12.71 -2.10
CA ILE A 50 9.68 -11.94 -3.23
C ILE A 50 9.50 -10.48 -2.84
N ALA A 51 8.99 -10.18 -1.64
CA ALA A 51 8.84 -8.83 -1.13
C ALA A 51 10.20 -8.13 -0.98
N GLU A 52 11.19 -8.83 -0.42
CA GLU A 52 12.58 -8.36 -0.32
C GLU A 52 13.19 -8.08 -1.70
N ALA A 53 13.06 -9.01 -2.64
CA ALA A 53 13.56 -8.83 -4.01
C ALA A 53 12.88 -7.68 -4.76
N LEU A 54 11.61 -7.40 -4.46
CA LEU A 54 10.86 -6.29 -5.04
C LEU A 54 11.03 -4.97 -4.26
N ALA A 55 11.75 -5.01 -3.13
CA ALA A 55 11.91 -3.94 -2.17
C ALA A 55 10.56 -3.31 -1.79
N VAL A 56 9.64 -4.14 -1.28
CA VAL A 56 8.33 -3.74 -0.77
C VAL A 56 8.04 -4.43 0.57
N ASN A 57 7.10 -3.89 1.32
CA ASN A 57 6.64 -4.54 2.54
C ASN A 57 5.88 -5.85 2.19
N PRO A 58 6.14 -7.00 2.85
CA PRO A 58 5.42 -8.26 2.60
C PRO A 58 3.90 -8.15 2.64
N GLU A 59 3.36 -7.24 3.47
CA GLU A 59 1.94 -6.95 3.57
C GLU A 59 1.35 -6.47 2.24
N VAL A 60 2.11 -5.77 1.41
CA VAL A 60 1.67 -5.32 0.08
C VAL A 60 1.33 -6.52 -0.81
N LEU A 61 2.08 -7.62 -0.69
CA LEU A 61 1.84 -8.83 -1.46
C LEU A 61 0.75 -9.71 -0.83
N ALA A 62 0.66 -9.76 0.50
CA ALA A 62 -0.30 -10.58 1.24
C ALA A 62 -1.74 -10.03 1.17
N ASN A 63 -1.92 -8.72 1.04
CA ASN A 63 -3.20 -8.01 1.10
C ASN A 63 -4.03 -8.07 -0.21
N SER A 64 -4.05 -9.23 -0.87
CA SER A 64 -4.57 -9.37 -2.22
C SER A 64 -5.87 -10.22 -2.30
N ASP A 65 -6.58 -10.41 -1.19
CA ASP A 65 -7.85 -11.13 -1.20
C ASP A 65 -8.91 -10.28 -0.51
N PHE A 66 -9.32 -9.24 -1.22
CA PHE A 66 -10.38 -8.34 -0.80
C PHE A 66 -11.60 -8.50 -1.69
N ASP A 67 -12.69 -8.98 -1.11
CA ASP A 67 -14.02 -8.56 -1.51
C ASP A 67 -14.43 -7.36 -0.66
N GLY A 68 -15.50 -6.66 -1.05
CA GLY A 68 -15.98 -5.48 -0.33
C GLY A 68 -16.29 -5.75 1.14
N VAL A 69 -16.71 -6.96 1.50
CA VAL A 69 -17.04 -7.33 2.89
C VAL A 69 -15.77 -7.45 3.72
N LYS A 70 -14.74 -8.16 3.22
CA LYS A 70 -13.42 -8.25 3.88
C LYS A 70 -12.80 -6.87 4.05
N ALA A 71 -12.92 -5.99 3.06
CA ALA A 71 -12.42 -4.62 3.14
C ALA A 71 -13.09 -3.85 4.30
N MET A 72 -14.41 -3.94 4.42
CA MET A 72 -15.14 -3.33 5.52
C MET A 72 -14.76 -3.92 6.89
N HIS A 73 -14.58 -5.23 7.01
CA HIS A 73 -14.13 -5.84 8.26
C HIS A 73 -12.74 -5.36 8.70
N ARG A 74 -11.81 -5.15 7.76
CA ARG A 74 -10.51 -4.53 8.06
C ARG A 74 -10.69 -3.08 8.50
N LEU A 75 -11.51 -2.30 7.79
CA LEU A 75 -11.79 -0.92 8.18
C LEU A 75 -12.39 -0.85 9.61
N PHE A 76 -13.30 -1.76 9.97
CA PHE A 76 -13.85 -1.86 11.32
C PHE A 76 -12.82 -2.26 12.40
N GLN A 77 -11.80 -3.04 12.03
CA GLN A 77 -10.69 -3.35 12.93
C GLN A 77 -9.87 -2.09 13.19
N VAL A 78 -9.46 -1.38 12.13
CA VAL A 78 -8.70 -0.13 12.22
C VAL A 78 -9.50 0.94 13.00
N PHE A 79 -10.80 1.09 12.69
CA PHE A 79 -11.69 2.03 13.38
C PHE A 79 -11.73 1.81 14.90
N ARG A 80 -11.88 0.55 15.34
CA ARG A 80 -11.90 0.24 16.78
C ARG A 80 -10.54 0.37 17.44
N GLN A 81 -9.47 0.04 16.72
CA GLN A 81 -8.12 0.06 17.25
C GLN A 81 -7.54 1.47 17.38
N TYR A 82 -7.90 2.40 16.50
CA TYR A 82 -7.25 3.71 16.43
C TYR A 82 -8.18 4.88 16.77
N ASN A 83 -9.16 4.62 17.65
CA ASN A 83 -10.17 5.60 18.08
C ASN A 83 -10.79 6.34 16.88
N GLY A 84 -11.39 5.55 15.98
CA GLY A 84 -11.99 6.05 14.77
C GLY A 84 -13.23 6.90 15.05
N GLU A 85 -13.43 7.92 14.22
CA GLU A 85 -14.59 8.80 14.26
C GLU A 85 -15.14 8.99 12.84
N LEU A 86 -16.46 9.04 12.71
CA LEU A 86 -17.13 9.33 11.44
C LEU A 86 -17.76 10.72 11.50
N PHE A 87 -17.69 11.43 10.39
CA PHE A 87 -18.29 12.76 10.25
C PHE A 87 -18.82 12.97 8.84
N GLU A 88 -19.88 13.75 8.72
CA GLU A 88 -20.40 14.18 7.42
C GLU A 88 -19.58 15.37 6.91
N TYR A 89 -19.31 15.40 5.60
CA TYR A 89 -18.74 16.57 4.94
C TYR A 89 -19.24 16.66 3.49
N LYS A 90 -19.05 17.83 2.87
CA LYS A 90 -19.31 18.02 1.44
C LYS A 90 -18.00 18.07 0.67
N ASP A 91 -17.92 17.35 -0.43
CA ASP A 91 -16.78 17.48 -1.34
C ASP A 91 -16.79 18.84 -2.07
N LYS A 92 -15.76 19.07 -2.89
CA LYS A 92 -15.62 20.30 -3.70
C LYS A 92 -16.78 20.55 -4.66
N ASP A 93 -17.54 19.51 -5.00
CA ASP A 93 -18.68 19.55 -5.92
C ASP A 93 -20.02 19.63 -5.16
N GLY A 94 -19.99 19.67 -3.81
CA GLY A 94 -21.15 19.81 -2.93
C GLY A 94 -21.84 18.49 -2.59
N ASN A 95 -21.30 17.34 -3.02
CA ASN A 95 -21.85 16.02 -2.76
C ASN A 95 -21.66 15.63 -1.30
N ASP A 96 -22.66 14.99 -0.70
CA ASP A 96 -22.58 14.47 0.66
C ASP A 96 -21.63 13.27 0.72
N MET A 97 -20.68 13.36 1.63
CA MET A 97 -19.62 12.37 1.85
C MET A 97 -19.50 12.03 3.33
N VAL A 98 -18.93 10.86 3.59
CA VAL A 98 -18.58 10.42 4.94
C VAL A 98 -17.06 10.44 5.08
N GLY A 99 -16.58 11.25 6.00
CA GLY A 99 -15.18 11.27 6.43
C GLY A 99 -14.97 10.30 7.57
N ILE A 100 -13.77 9.71 7.61
CA ILE A 100 -13.28 8.90 8.72
C ILE A 100 -12.00 9.53 9.26
N GLY A 101 -11.98 9.80 10.57
CA GLY A 101 -10.80 10.27 11.30
C GLY A 101 -10.28 9.18 12.22
N PHE A 102 -8.97 9.21 12.52
CA PHE A 102 -8.33 8.30 13.49
C PHE A 102 -7.52 9.14 14.48
N GLY A 103 -7.90 9.11 15.76
CA GLY A 103 -7.26 9.94 16.78
C GLY A 103 -5.83 9.52 17.13
N THR A 104 -5.48 8.25 16.93
CA THR A 104 -4.18 7.70 17.37
C THR A 104 -3.32 7.12 16.25
N LEU A 105 -3.79 7.18 14.99
CA LEU A 105 -3.02 6.73 13.82
C LEU A 105 -2.15 7.86 13.28
N ALA A 106 -1.05 8.17 13.96
CA ALA A 106 -0.17 9.31 13.69
C ALA A 106 0.44 9.30 12.27
N LEU A 107 0.53 8.12 11.66
CA LEU A 107 1.08 7.90 10.32
C LEU A 107 0.16 8.42 9.20
N MET A 108 -1.14 8.64 9.47
CA MET A 108 -2.08 9.21 8.50
C MET A 108 -1.67 10.60 8.02
N GLN A 109 -1.01 11.39 8.87
CA GLN A 109 -0.56 12.73 8.50
C GLN A 109 0.48 12.68 7.38
N SER A 110 1.40 11.72 7.43
CA SER A 110 2.41 11.57 6.40
C SER A 110 1.82 11.09 5.07
N TRP A 111 0.79 10.24 5.14
CA TRP A 111 0.07 9.83 3.94
C TRP A 111 -0.70 11.00 3.32
N LEU A 112 -1.36 11.83 4.14
CA LEU A 112 -2.02 13.05 3.68
C LEU A 112 -1.03 14.01 2.99
N GLU A 113 0.08 14.32 3.64
CA GLU A 113 1.14 15.18 3.06
C GLU A 113 1.66 14.62 1.73
N ARG A 114 1.88 13.31 1.64
CA ARG A 114 2.30 12.67 0.38
C ARG A 114 1.22 12.76 -0.69
N TYR A 115 -0.04 12.57 -0.32
CA TYR A 115 -1.19 12.64 -1.24
C TYR A 115 -1.39 14.06 -1.78
N GLU A 116 -1.30 15.09 -0.94
CA GLU A 116 -1.35 16.49 -1.38
C GLU A 116 -0.24 16.79 -2.39
N LYS A 117 0.99 16.32 -2.12
CA LYS A 117 2.08 16.43 -3.08
C LYS A 117 1.78 15.73 -4.40
N TYR A 118 1.20 14.52 -4.36
CA TYR A 118 0.78 13.79 -5.55
C TYR A 118 -0.27 14.55 -6.35
N MET A 119 -1.27 15.14 -5.69
CA MET A 119 -2.30 15.94 -6.36
C MET A 119 -1.72 17.17 -7.04
N ASN A 120 -0.74 17.84 -6.42
CA ASN A 120 -0.01 18.95 -7.04
C ASN A 120 0.82 18.48 -8.25
N GLU A 121 1.49 17.33 -8.16
CA GLU A 121 2.22 16.71 -9.29
C GLU A 121 1.26 16.44 -10.47
N VAL A 122 0.06 15.91 -10.20
CA VAL A 122 -0.98 15.66 -11.20
C VAL A 122 -1.48 16.96 -11.85
N GLU A 123 -1.71 18.02 -11.06
CA GLU A 123 -2.11 19.33 -11.58
C GLU A 123 -1.06 19.88 -12.56
N GLN A 124 0.21 19.87 -12.17
CA GLN A 124 1.33 20.28 -13.04
C GLN A 124 1.42 19.44 -14.31
N CYS A 125 1.21 18.12 -14.21
CA CYS A 125 1.19 17.24 -15.39
C CYS A 125 0.07 17.64 -16.36
N ASN A 126 -1.11 18.01 -15.85
CA ASN A 126 -2.26 18.39 -16.67
C ASN A 126 -2.04 19.68 -17.48
N GLU A 127 -1.10 20.54 -17.07
CA GLU A 127 -0.69 21.74 -17.80
C GLU A 127 0.17 21.43 -19.05
N ILE A 128 0.71 20.20 -19.17
CA ILE A 128 1.50 19.78 -20.33
C ILE A 128 0.62 19.70 -21.58
N LYS A 129 0.90 20.58 -22.55
CA LYS A 129 0.15 20.66 -23.83
C LYS A 129 0.27 19.42 -24.70
N ASP A 130 1.45 18.81 -24.73
CA ASP A 130 1.71 17.60 -25.51
C ASP A 130 1.04 16.40 -24.83
N VAL A 131 0.06 15.81 -25.50
CA VAL A 131 -0.76 14.73 -24.94
C VAL A 131 0.08 13.51 -24.56
N LYS A 132 1.11 13.17 -25.35
CA LYS A 132 1.96 12.02 -25.09
C LYS A 132 2.83 12.27 -23.86
N LYS A 133 3.50 13.43 -23.81
CA LYS A 133 4.32 13.82 -22.66
C LYS A 133 3.51 13.96 -21.38
N ARG A 134 2.29 14.48 -21.47
CA ARG A 134 1.34 14.54 -20.35
C ARG A 134 1.02 13.15 -19.83
N GLY A 135 0.68 12.21 -20.72
CA GLY A 135 0.40 10.83 -20.35
C GLY A 135 1.59 10.16 -19.65
N GLU A 136 2.80 10.34 -20.19
CA GLU A 136 4.03 9.82 -19.57
C GLU A 136 4.29 10.43 -18.18
N ALA A 137 4.06 11.73 -18.01
CA ALA A 137 4.24 12.42 -16.74
C ALA A 137 3.21 11.98 -15.67
N LEU A 138 1.95 11.82 -16.05
CA LEU A 138 0.89 11.32 -15.16
C LEU A 138 1.19 9.90 -14.68
N LEU A 139 1.57 9.00 -15.59
CA LEU A 139 1.95 7.63 -15.25
C LEU A 139 3.14 7.60 -14.29
N LYS A 140 4.09 8.52 -14.46
CA LYS A 140 5.23 8.65 -13.55
C LYS A 140 4.80 9.13 -12.16
N ALA A 141 3.97 10.18 -12.08
CA ALA A 141 3.48 10.70 -10.80
C ALA A 141 2.70 9.62 -10.02
N GLU A 142 1.84 8.86 -10.70
CA GLU A 142 1.11 7.73 -10.11
C GLU A 142 2.06 6.63 -9.64
N ALA A 143 3.05 6.25 -10.46
CA ALA A 143 4.05 5.25 -10.08
C ALA A 143 4.88 5.69 -8.86
N ASP A 144 5.28 6.97 -8.79
CA ASP A 144 6.02 7.52 -7.66
C ASP A 144 5.17 7.59 -6.37
N PHE A 145 3.84 7.73 -6.50
CA PHE A 145 2.91 7.68 -5.36
C PHE A 145 2.68 6.24 -4.89
N ASN A 146 2.44 5.31 -5.81
CA ASN A 146 2.31 3.88 -5.50
C ASN A 146 3.59 3.34 -4.87
N LEU A 147 4.75 3.72 -5.40
CA LEU A 147 6.04 3.37 -4.83
C LEU A 147 6.15 3.81 -3.37
N TRP A 148 5.76 5.04 -3.06
CA TRP A 148 5.79 5.53 -1.67
C TRP A 148 4.94 4.66 -0.74
N MET A 149 3.76 4.21 -1.19
CA MET A 149 2.89 3.31 -0.41
C MET A 149 3.45 1.89 -0.31
N ASP A 150 4.02 1.36 -1.40
CA ASP A 150 4.52 -0.02 -1.49
C ASP A 150 5.75 -0.25 -0.57
N ILE A 151 6.53 0.80 -0.28
CA ILE A 151 7.70 0.74 0.62
C ILE A 151 7.42 1.33 2.01
N TYR A 152 6.15 1.48 2.39
CA TYR A 152 5.81 1.97 3.71
C TYR A 152 6.09 0.90 4.78
N PRO A 153 6.66 1.24 5.96
CA PRO A 153 6.99 2.57 6.49
C PRO A 153 8.38 3.10 6.14
N GLU A 154 9.19 2.44 5.33
CA GLU A 154 10.53 2.91 4.95
C GLU A 154 10.52 4.25 4.19
N SER A 155 9.41 4.56 3.51
CA SER A 155 9.17 5.88 2.89
C SER A 155 8.77 6.99 3.87
N GLU A 156 8.59 6.70 5.16
CA GLU A 156 8.20 7.66 6.17
C GLU A 156 9.35 8.62 6.51
N ALA A 157 9.16 9.90 6.17
CA ALA A 157 10.17 10.93 6.39
C ALA A 157 10.31 11.31 7.87
N TRP A 158 9.25 11.18 8.67
CA TRP A 158 9.21 11.69 10.04
C TRP A 158 9.39 10.58 11.08
N GLN A 159 10.64 10.37 11.50
CA GLN A 159 10.99 9.36 12.50
C GLN A 159 10.27 9.51 13.84
N GLU A 160 9.87 10.73 14.21
CA GLU A 160 9.08 10.97 15.43
C GLU A 160 7.67 10.39 15.32
N ARG A 161 6.99 10.51 14.17
CA ARG A 161 5.66 9.94 13.95
C ARG A 161 5.69 8.42 14.03
N LEU A 162 6.75 7.78 13.49
CA LEU A 162 6.99 6.33 13.67
C LEU A 162 7.13 5.94 15.14
N LYS A 163 7.87 6.73 15.93
CA LYS A 163 8.04 6.46 17.37
C LYS A 163 6.71 6.58 18.12
N VAL A 164 5.93 7.62 17.81
CA VAL A 164 4.58 7.82 18.40
C VAL A 164 3.67 6.64 18.05
N GLN A 165 3.66 6.20 16.79
CA GLN A 165 2.85 5.06 16.38
C GLN A 165 3.27 3.77 17.08
N LYS A 166 4.57 3.46 17.10
CA LYS A 166 5.09 2.27 17.78
C LYS A 166 4.75 2.26 19.27
N ALA A 167 4.86 3.40 19.94
CA ALA A 167 4.50 3.52 21.36
C ALA A 167 3.00 3.27 21.60
N HIS A 168 2.13 3.77 20.73
CA HIS A 168 0.69 3.46 20.78
C HIS A 168 0.45 1.96 20.62
N ASP A 169 1.06 1.34 19.61
CA ASP A 169 0.85 -0.08 19.30
C ASP A 169 1.32 -0.98 20.45
N GLU A 170 2.47 -0.68 21.08
CA GLU A 170 2.96 -1.38 22.27
C GLU A 170 2.00 -1.27 23.48
N VAL A 171 1.31 -0.14 23.63
CA VAL A 171 0.30 0.02 24.68
C VAL A 171 -0.93 -0.84 24.37
N MET A 172 -1.40 -0.83 23.11
CA MET A 172 -2.55 -1.61 22.67
C MET A 172 -2.31 -3.13 22.79
N ASP A 173 -1.08 -3.60 22.52
CA ASP A 173 -0.65 -4.99 22.75
C ASP A 173 -0.82 -5.38 24.22
N LYS A 174 -0.34 -4.54 25.15
CA LYS A 174 -0.37 -4.81 26.59
C LYS A 174 -1.79 -4.88 27.16
N ILE A 175 -2.73 -4.13 26.60
CA ILE A 175 -4.14 -4.16 27.00
C ILE A 175 -4.98 -5.17 26.20
N GLY A 176 -4.34 -5.97 25.33
CA GLY A 176 -4.98 -7.05 24.57
C GLY A 176 -5.90 -6.58 23.45
N LEU A 177 -5.76 -5.34 22.98
CA LEU A 177 -6.58 -4.76 21.91
C LEU A 177 -5.96 -4.95 20.53
N VAL A 178 -4.67 -5.22 20.44
CA VAL A 178 -4.07 -5.78 19.21
C VAL A 178 -4.43 -7.26 19.19
N SER A 179 -5.51 -7.55 18.49
CA SER A 179 -5.93 -8.91 18.16
C SER A 179 -4.72 -9.75 17.75
N GLN A 180 -4.48 -10.87 18.45
CA GLN A 180 -3.62 -11.98 18.03
C GLN A 180 -4.06 -12.48 16.64
N ASN A 181 -3.61 -11.84 15.57
CA ASN A 181 -3.84 -12.24 14.18
C ASN A 181 -2.51 -12.53 13.49
N SER A 182 -1.70 -13.36 14.15
CA SER A 182 -0.54 -14.02 13.53
C SER A 182 -0.64 -15.52 13.81
N ILE A 183 -1.55 -16.20 13.12
CA ILE A 183 -1.51 -17.65 12.89
C ILE A 183 -1.88 -17.89 11.42
#